data_AF-A0A0W8JII8-F1
#
_entry.id   AF-A0A0W8JII8-F1
#
_cell.length_a   1.000
_cell.length_b   1.000
_cell.length_c   1.000
_cell.angle_alpha   90.00
_cell.angle_beta   90.00
_cell.angle_gamma   90.00
#
_symmetry.space_group_name_H-M   'P 1'
#
loop_
_entity.id
_entity.type
_entity.pdbx_description
1 polymer ?
#
loop_
_entity_poly.entity_id
_entity_poly.type
_entity_poly.pdbx_seq_one_letter_code
_entity_poly.pdbx_strand_id
1 'polypeptide(L)' 'MLSLKDRKSFRERYLKPALEMGLIEMAIPDKPNSKSQQYRLTESGKNYWKLNH' A
#
# COMPACT_ATOMS: atom_id res chain seq x y z
N MET A 1 12.80 10.60 17.83
CA MET A 1 11.53 10.01 18.33
C MET A 1 10.56 9.93 17.15
N LEU A 2 10.53 8.83 16.40
CA LEU A 2 9.64 8.69 15.24
C LEU A 2 8.23 8.35 15.72
N SER A 3 7.47 9.38 16.11
CA SER A 3 6.05 9.25 16.41
C SER A 3 5.29 8.94 15.11
N LEU A 4 5.21 7.66 14.76
CA LEU A 4 4.37 7.09 13.70
C LEU A 4 2.87 7.21 14.03
N LYS A 5 2.41 8.42 14.39
CA LYS A 5 1.01 8.70 14.70
C LYS A 5 0.23 9.25 13.51
N ASP A 6 0.94 9.63 12.44
CA ASP A 6 0.34 10.35 11.32
C ASP A 6 0.03 9.42 10.15
N ARG A 7 -1.23 8.98 10.08
CA ARG A 7 -1.77 8.16 8.99
C ARG A 7 -1.57 8.81 7.62
N LYS A 8 -1.48 10.15 7.55
CA LYS A 8 -1.25 10.88 6.29
C LYS A 8 0.17 10.63 5.78
N SER A 9 1.16 10.67 6.66
CA SER A 9 2.56 10.39 6.31
C SER A 9 2.73 8.97 5.79
N PHE A 10 2.11 7.97 6.43
CA PHE A 10 2.15 6.59 5.94
C PHE A 10 1.51 6.46 4.54
N ARG A 11 0.33 7.08 4.37
CA ARG A 11 -0.39 7.03 3.10
C ARG A 11 0.40 7.67 1.96
N GLU A 12 0.98 8.83 2.19
CA GLU A 12 1.71 9.56 1.15
C GLU A 12 3.09 8.95 0.84
N ARG A 13 3.79 8.43 1.86
CA ARG A 13 5.18 7.94 1.68
C ARG A 13 5.28 6.48 1.28
N TYR A 14 4.29 5.65 1.64
CA TYR A 14 4.37 4.20 1.42
C TYR A 14 3.20 3.68 0.61
N LEU A 15 1.96 4.04 0.97
CA LEU A 15 0.78 3.45 0.35
C LEU A 15 0.55 3.93 -1.09
N LYS A 16 0.58 5.25 -1.31
CA LYS A 16 0.41 5.85 -2.64
C LYS A 16 1.50 5.38 -3.60
N PRO A 17 2.81 5.49 -3.28
CA PRO A 17 3.84 5.04 -4.21
C PRO A 17 3.72 3.56 -4.56
N ALA A 18 3.37 2.70 -3.59
CA ALA A 18 3.20 1.27 -3.85
C ALA A 18 1.98 0.96 -4.75
N LEU A 19 0.90 1.75 -4.64
CA LEU A 19 -0.25 1.68 -5.54
C LEU A 19 0.09 2.20 -6.95
N GLU A 20 0.80 3.33 -7.06
CA GLU A 20 1.20 3.92 -8.33
C GLU A 20 2.22 3.05 -9.08
N MET A 21 3.13 2.40 -8.35
CA MET A 21 4.04 1.40 -8.92
C MET A 21 3.34 0.06 -9.24
N GLY A 22 2.06 -0.09 -8.89
CA GLY A 22 1.30 -1.32 -9.13
C GLY A 22 1.83 -2.53 -8.35
N LEU A 23 2.53 -2.32 -7.23
CA LEU A 23 3.04 -3.39 -6.35
C LEU A 23 1.94 -3.91 -5.42
N ILE A 24 0.99 -3.05 -5.07
CA ILE A 24 -0.20 -3.40 -4.30
C ILE A 24 -1.44 -2.89 -5.00
N GLU A 25 -2.59 -3.48 -4.68
CA GLU A 25 -3.91 -3.08 -5.17
C GLU A 25 -4.94 -3.04 -4.03
N MET A 26 -6.01 -2.28 -4.23
CA MET A 26 -7.13 -2.19 -3.29
C MET A 26 -7.99 -3.46 -3.36
N ALA A 27 -8.32 -4.03 -2.20
CA ALA A 27 -9.25 -5.16 -2.13
C ALA A 27 -10.70 -4.75 -2.36
N ILE A 28 -11.07 -3.51 -2.00
CA ILE A 28 -12.43 -2.96 -2.16
C ILE A 28 -12.34 -1.67 -2.99
N PRO A 29 -12.18 -1.75 -4.32
CA PRO A 29 -12.03 -0.57 -5.18
C PRO A 29 -13.30 0.30 -5.22
N ASP A 30 -14.47 -0.29 -5.02
CA ASP A 30 -15.77 0.40 -4.97
C ASP A 30 -15.88 1.40 -3.79
N LYS A 31 -15.16 1.14 -2.70
CA LYS A 31 -15.19 1.97 -1.49
C LYS A 31 -13.78 2.37 -1.04
N PRO A 32 -13.09 3.26 -1.79
CA PRO A 32 -11.68 3.58 -1.58
C PRO A 32 -11.41 4.24 -0.22
N ASN A 33 -12.39 4.92 0.36
CA ASN A 33 -12.29 5.60 1.66
C ASN A 33 -12.86 4.77 2.83
N SER A 34 -13.18 3.49 2.61
CA SER A 34 -13.69 2.62 3.67
C SER A 34 -12.64 2.44 4.77
N LYS A 35 -13.09 2.49 6.04
CA LYS A 35 -12.24 2.13 7.18
C LYS A 35 -11.78 0.66 7.15
N SER A 36 -12.53 -0.18 6.44
CA SER A 36 -12.22 -1.60 6.24
C SER A 36 -11.45 -1.86 4.94
N GLN A 37 -10.94 -0.81 4.28
CA GLN A 37 -10.12 -0.99 3.09
C GLN A 37 -8.87 -1.81 3.42
N GLN A 38 -8.60 -2.81 2.60
CA GLN A 38 -7.43 -3.67 2.69
C GLN A 38 -6.63 -3.59 1.40
N TYR A 39 -5.35 -3.91 1.49
CA TYR A 39 -4.42 -3.89 0.36
C TYR A 39 -3.77 -5.25 0.22
N ARG A 40 -3.61 -5.71 -1.01
CA ARG A 40 -2.96 -6.99 -1.33
C ARG A 40 -1.82 -6.78 -2.33
N LEU A 41 -0.80 -7.63 -2.25
CA LEU A 41 0.29 -7.63 -3.22
C LEU A 41 -0.21 -8.13 -4.58
N THR A 42 0.13 -7.39 -5.62
CA THR A 42 -0.01 -7.83 -7.01
C THR A 42 1.07 -8.86 -7.35
N GLU A 43 1.00 -9.45 -8.54
CA GLU A 43 2.09 -10.31 -9.04
C GLU A 43 3.42 -9.55 -9.12
N SER A 44 3.40 -8.29 -9.59
CA SER A 44 4.56 -7.40 -9.60
C SER A 44 5.12 -7.16 -8.19
N GLY A 45 4.25 -6.93 -7.21
CA GLY A 45 4.64 -6.77 -5.80
C GLY A 45 5.27 -8.03 -5.20
N LYS A 46 4.70 -9.21 -5.51
CA LYS A 46 5.27 -10.50 -5.08
C LYS A 46 6.65 -10.74 -5.69
N ASN A 47 6.83 -10.40 -6.97
CA ASN A 47 8.12 -10.55 -7.64
C ASN A 47 9.16 -9.57 -7.09
N TYR A 48 8.76 -8.31 -6.86
CA TYR A 48 9.62 -7.31 -6.22
C TYR A 48 10.09 -7.77 -4.84
N TRP A 49 9.21 -8.37 -4.04
CA TRP A 49 9.59 -8.94 -2.73
C TRP A 49 10.66 -10.02 -2.90
N LYS A 50 10.44 -10.98 -3.80
CA LYS A 50 11.35 -12.10 -4.06
C LYS A 50 12.71 -11.69 -4.61
N LEU A 51 12.81 -10.55 -5.29
CA LEU A 51 14.08 -10.05 -5.85
C LEU A 51 14.93 -9.28 -4.84
N ASN A 52 14.35 -8.84 -3.73
CA ASN A 52 15.01 -8.04 -2.70
C ASN A 52 15.23 -8.82 -1.38
N HIS A 53 15.00 -10.14 -1.39
CA HIS A 53 15.27 -11.09 -0.32
C HIS A 53 15.98 -12.32 -0.91
#